data_AF-A0A7Y5SZY1-F1
#
_entry.id   AF-A0A7Y5SZY1-F1
#
_cell.length_a   1.000
_cell.length_b   1.000
_cell.length_c   1.000
_cell.angle_alpha   90.00
_cell.angle_beta   90.00
_cell.angle_gamma   90.00
#
_symmetry.space_group_name_H-M   'P 1'
#
loop_
_entity.id
_entity.type
_entity.pdbx_description
1 polymer ?
#
loop_
_entity_poly.entity_id
_entity_poly.type
_entity_poly.pdbx_seq_one_letter_code
_entity_poly.pdbx_strand_id
1 'polypeptide(L)'
;MIWIALLPVYLIAYRLLRYLTTPLFRRLGFYRYYSPMLFTVRFNQRLYEIHLGTPWDFFLKRNRAKPSRILGFLAAGLHQLCLAIERGELKADCEFRGMVHYLNRESMSRFGFHLRRPNRLEYVLFSLGYLELCLLTTIAHRKLTLIRLSDLWVINFSAAELMVHKDHYEQLSRKLVPDFYSDSGTPLPHLQKSA
;
A
#
# COMPACT_ATOMS: atom_id res chain seq x y z
N MET A 1 10.08 24.65 27.55
CA MET A 1 8.99 25.27 26.76
C MET A 1 9.30 25.37 25.27
N ILE A 2 10.48 25.82 24.84
CA ILE A 2 10.85 25.94 23.40
C ILE A 2 10.74 24.60 22.64
N TRP A 3 11.18 23.50 23.26
CA TRP A 3 11.13 22.15 22.65
C TRP A 3 9.71 21.66 22.31
N ILE A 4 8.68 22.10 23.06
CA ILE A 4 7.29 21.72 22.81
C ILE A 4 6.74 22.46 21.57
N ALA A 5 7.15 23.71 21.36
CA ALA A 5 6.76 24.50 20.19
C ALA A 5 7.48 24.04 18.90
N LEU A 6 8.69 23.47 19.03
CA LEU A 6 9.44 22.95 17.88
C LEU A 6 8.98 21.56 17.42
N LEU A 7 8.34 20.78 18.30
CA LEU A 7 7.82 19.45 17.98
C LEU A 7 6.84 19.44 16.77
N PRO A 8 5.79 20.29 16.70
CA PRO A 8 4.90 20.31 15.54
C PRO A 8 5.61 20.76 14.27
N VAL A 9 6.55 21.70 14.36
CA VAL A 9 7.37 22.14 13.22
C VAL A 9 8.23 20.99 12.69
N TYR A 10 8.86 20.23 13.58
CA TYR A 10 9.65 19.05 13.24
C TYR A 10 8.79 17.96 12.58
N LEU A 11 7.60 17.68 13.12
CA LEU A 11 6.66 16.71 12.53
C LEU A 11 6.23 17.12 11.11
N ILE A 12 5.94 18.40 10.90
CA ILE A 12 5.57 18.93 9.57
C ILE A 12 6.78 18.87 8.61
N ALA A 13 7.96 19.28 9.05
CA ALA A 13 9.17 19.25 8.25
C ALA A 13 9.56 17.81 7.82
N TYR A 14 9.49 16.85 8.74
CA TYR A 14 9.71 15.43 8.44
C TYR A 14 8.73 14.90 7.39
N ARG A 15 7.47 15.34 7.44
CA ARG A 15 6.43 14.95 6.46
C ARG A 15 6.64 15.59 5.11
N LEU A 16 6.97 16.88 5.06
CA LEU A 16 7.33 17.55 3.81
C LEU A 16 8.55 16.88 3.18
N LEU A 17 9.57 16.56 3.99
CA LEU A 17 10.74 15.83 3.53
C LEU A 17 10.35 14.48 2.93
N ARG A 18 9.53 13.66 3.62
CA ARG A 18 9.03 12.40 3.07
C ARG A 18 8.25 12.58 1.77
N TYR A 19 7.41 13.61 1.69
CA TYR A 19 6.65 13.92 0.48
C TYR A 19 7.58 14.26 -0.69
N LEU A 20 8.60 15.09 -0.45
CA LEU A 20 9.62 15.49 -1.42
C LEU A 20 10.56 14.33 -1.81
N THR A 21 10.90 13.43 -0.88
CA THR A 21 11.78 12.29 -1.16
C THR A 21 11.06 11.12 -1.79
N THR A 22 9.73 11.03 -1.71
CA THR A 22 8.94 9.96 -2.33
C THR A 22 9.21 9.80 -3.85
N PRO A 23 9.15 10.87 -4.69
CA PRO A 23 9.48 10.74 -6.11
C PRO A 23 10.95 10.36 -6.33
N LEU A 24 11.87 10.83 -5.48
CA LEU A 24 13.28 10.48 -5.55
C LEU A 24 13.51 8.99 -5.24
N PHE A 25 12.92 8.46 -4.16
CA PHE A 25 13.01 7.05 -3.80
C PHE A 25 12.34 6.12 -4.81
N ARG A 26 11.28 6.61 -5.46
CA ARG A 26 10.69 5.93 -6.62
C ARG A 26 11.66 5.86 -7.80
N ARG A 27 12.32 6.96 -8.16
CA ARG A 27 13.31 7.00 -9.26
C ARG A 27 14.56 6.17 -8.97
N LEU A 28 15.00 6.14 -7.72
CA LEU A 28 16.13 5.33 -7.27
C LEU A 28 15.80 3.84 -7.14
N GLY A 29 14.54 3.43 -7.37
CA GLY A 29 14.14 2.02 -7.36
C GLY A 29 13.91 1.42 -5.97
N PHE A 30 13.97 2.24 -4.91
CA PHE A 30 13.62 1.77 -3.56
C PHE A 30 12.14 1.42 -3.43
N TYR A 31 11.28 2.16 -4.14
CA TYR A 31 9.83 1.89 -4.19
C TYR A 31 9.48 1.21 -5.51
N ARG A 32 9.16 -0.08 -5.43
CA ARG A 32 8.72 -0.85 -6.59
C ARG A 32 7.19 -0.90 -6.65
N TYR A 33 6.61 -0.19 -7.60
CA TYR A 33 5.16 -0.14 -7.79
C TYR A 33 4.67 -1.33 -8.62
N TYR A 34 3.61 -1.98 -8.14
CA TYR A 34 2.93 -3.09 -8.80
C TYR A 34 1.53 -2.70 -9.29
N SER A 35 0.96 -1.66 -8.69
CA SER A 35 -0.22 -0.96 -9.20
C SER A 35 -0.14 0.53 -8.85
N PRO A 36 -1.04 1.38 -9.34
CA PRO A 36 -1.04 2.81 -9.00
C PRO A 36 -1.13 3.13 -7.51
N MET A 37 -1.53 2.17 -6.67
CA MET A 37 -1.61 2.35 -5.23
C MET A 37 -0.86 1.27 -4.45
N LEU A 38 -0.38 0.19 -5.06
CA LEU A 38 0.40 -0.82 -4.35
C LEU A 38 1.87 -0.72 -4.73
N PHE A 39 2.73 -0.54 -3.74
CA PHE A 39 4.17 -0.61 -3.91
C PHE A 39 4.82 -1.40 -2.78
N THR A 40 6.02 -1.91 -3.04
CA THR A 40 6.83 -2.60 -2.05
C THR A 40 8.14 -1.86 -1.78
N VAL A 41 8.61 -1.94 -0.55
CA VAL A 41 9.94 -1.53 -0.12
C VAL A 41 10.71 -2.76 0.29
N ARG A 42 11.95 -2.92 -0.17
CA ARG A 42 12.79 -4.03 0.26
C ARG A 42 13.33 -3.76 1.65
N PHE A 43 12.94 -4.57 2.64
CA PHE A 43 13.45 -4.46 4.01
C PHE A 43 14.73 -5.28 4.18
N ASN A 44 14.75 -6.51 3.66
CA ASN A 44 15.96 -7.33 3.62
C ASN A 44 15.98 -8.22 2.36
N GLN A 45 16.85 -9.24 2.30
CA GLN A 45 16.96 -10.07 1.10
C GLN A 45 15.71 -10.90 0.78
N ARG A 46 14.88 -11.21 1.79
CA ARG A 46 13.68 -12.06 1.70
C ARG A 46 12.40 -11.38 2.15
N LEU A 47 12.46 -10.25 2.85
CA LEU A 47 11.32 -9.54 3.40
C LEU A 47 11.06 -8.24 2.64
N TYR A 48 9.84 -8.11 2.16
CA TYR A 48 9.32 -6.93 1.47
C TYR A 48 8.19 -6.31 2.28
N GLU A 49 8.25 -5.00 2.48
CA GLU A 49 7.17 -4.25 3.09
C GLU A 49 6.21 -3.75 2.03
N ILE A 50 4.93 -4.03 2.18
CA ILE A 50 3.86 -3.63 1.26
C ILE A 50 3.16 -2.40 1.81
N HIS A 51 2.96 -1.43 0.94
CA HIS A 51 2.27 -0.19 1.26
C HIS A 51 1.18 0.12 0.24
N LEU A 52 0.06 0.64 0.74
CA LEU A 52 -1.10 1.02 -0.06
C LEU A 52 -1.18 2.54 -0.22
N GLY A 53 -0.38 3.04 -1.16
CA GLY A 53 -0.38 4.41 -1.64
C GLY A 53 0.43 5.34 -0.75
N THR A 54 1.05 6.32 -1.39
CA THR A 54 1.68 7.45 -0.73
C THR A 54 0.73 8.66 -0.75
N PRO A 55 0.99 9.71 0.04
CA PRO A 55 0.23 10.95 -0.07
C PRO A 55 0.18 11.46 -1.52
N TRP A 56 1.28 11.33 -2.26
CA TRP A 56 1.37 11.68 -3.68
C TRP A 56 0.30 10.97 -4.53
N ASP A 57 0.11 9.68 -4.31
CA ASP A 57 -0.85 8.84 -5.06
C ASP A 57 -2.31 9.25 -4.79
N PHE A 58 -2.62 9.67 -3.57
CA PHE A 58 -3.94 10.14 -3.17
C PHE A 58 -4.25 11.57 -3.64
N PHE A 59 -3.27 12.48 -3.59
CA PHE A 59 -3.46 13.88 -3.96
C PHE A 59 -3.49 14.11 -5.48
N LEU A 60 -2.59 13.50 -6.25
CA LEU A 60 -2.54 13.74 -7.71
C LEU A 60 -3.75 13.17 -8.46
N LYS A 61 -4.41 12.13 -7.91
CA LYS A 61 -5.46 11.40 -8.64
C LYS A 61 -6.64 11.08 -7.73
N ARG A 62 -7.33 12.12 -7.26
CA ARG A 62 -8.51 12.05 -6.36
C ARG A 62 -9.59 11.06 -6.78
N ASN A 63 -9.73 10.76 -8.08
CA ASN A 63 -10.70 9.77 -8.58
C ASN A 63 -10.28 8.31 -8.30
N ARG A 64 -8.99 8.05 -8.08
CA ARG A 64 -8.42 6.73 -7.70
C ARG A 64 -8.58 6.41 -6.22
N ALA A 65 -8.81 7.42 -5.39
CA ALA A 65 -8.93 7.29 -3.93
C ALA A 65 -10.30 6.78 -3.45
N LYS A 66 -11.20 6.33 -4.34
CA LYS A 66 -12.46 5.70 -3.92
C LYS A 66 -12.17 4.33 -3.28
N PRO A 67 -12.82 3.95 -2.17
CA PRO A 67 -12.54 2.67 -1.48
C PRO A 67 -12.59 1.43 -2.38
N SER A 68 -13.57 1.34 -3.27
CA SER A 68 -13.67 0.23 -4.24
C SER A 68 -12.50 0.18 -5.22
N ARG A 69 -11.99 1.34 -5.65
CA ARG A 69 -10.83 1.44 -6.53
C ARG A 69 -9.53 1.14 -5.80
N ILE A 70 -9.40 1.58 -4.55
CA ILE A 70 -8.26 1.23 -3.68
C ILE A 70 -8.17 -0.30 -3.56
N LEU A 71 -9.30 -0.96 -3.29
CA LEU A 71 -9.39 -2.42 -3.24
C LEU A 71 -9.02 -3.07 -4.59
N GLY A 72 -9.53 -2.53 -5.69
CA GLY A 72 -9.18 -2.99 -7.04
C GLY A 72 -7.69 -2.85 -7.35
N PHE A 73 -7.06 -1.73 -6.97
CA PHE A 73 -5.63 -1.52 -7.14
C PHE A 73 -4.78 -2.38 -6.20
N LEU A 74 -5.24 -2.67 -4.99
CA LEU A 74 -4.62 -3.67 -4.13
C LEU A 74 -4.62 -5.02 -4.83
N ALA A 75 -5.79 -5.51 -5.25
CA ALA A 75 -5.92 -6.80 -5.95
C ALA A 75 -5.06 -6.85 -7.22
N ALA A 76 -5.07 -5.78 -8.02
CA ALA A 76 -4.24 -5.67 -9.21
C ALA A 76 -2.74 -5.75 -8.88
N GLY A 77 -2.31 -5.08 -7.80
CA GLY A 77 -0.92 -5.09 -7.36
C GLY A 77 -0.48 -6.45 -6.80
N LEU A 78 -1.36 -7.13 -6.06
CA LEU A 78 -1.12 -8.50 -5.59
C LEU A 78 -1.00 -9.48 -6.77
N HIS A 79 -1.87 -9.36 -7.78
CA HIS A 79 -1.76 -10.15 -9.00
C HIS A 79 -0.43 -9.87 -9.73
N GLN A 80 0.00 -8.61 -9.81
CA GLN A 80 1.30 -8.25 -10.39
C GLN A 80 2.49 -8.78 -9.58
N LEU A 81 2.36 -8.88 -8.26
CA LEU A 81 3.36 -9.54 -7.40
C LEU A 81 3.45 -11.03 -7.73
N CYS A 82 2.32 -11.73 -7.89
CA CYS A 82 2.31 -13.14 -8.33
C CYS A 82 3.07 -13.31 -9.66
N LEU A 83 2.76 -12.47 -10.65
CA LEU A 83 3.42 -12.53 -11.96
C LEU A 83 4.92 -12.19 -11.88
N ALA A 84 5.34 -11.31 -10.97
CA ALA A 84 6.75 -11.02 -10.74
C ALA A 84 7.50 -12.20 -10.10
N ILE A 85 6.84 -12.95 -9.22
CA ILE A 85 7.37 -14.20 -8.65
C ILE A 85 7.50 -15.26 -9.75
N GLU A 86 6.49 -15.43 -10.61
CA GLU A 86 6.54 -16.38 -11.75
C GLU A 86 7.64 -16.06 -12.75
N ARG A 87 7.90 -14.77 -13.01
CA ARG A 87 9.00 -14.32 -13.88
C ARG A 87 10.39 -14.43 -13.22
N GLY A 88 10.48 -14.87 -11.96
CA GLY A 88 11.73 -14.97 -11.22
C GLY A 88 12.34 -13.62 -10.80
N GLU A 89 11.57 -12.53 -10.87
CA GLU A 89 12.00 -11.20 -10.43
C GLU A 89 12.01 -11.06 -8.89
N LEU A 90 11.26 -11.93 -8.22
CA LEU A 90 11.20 -12.07 -6.77
C LEU A 90 11.47 -13.55 -6.42
N LYS A 91 12.16 -13.79 -5.30
CA LYS A 91 12.42 -15.16 -4.86
C LYS A 91 11.13 -15.83 -4.39
N ALA A 92 10.98 -17.12 -4.68
CA ALA A 92 9.82 -17.90 -4.22
C ALA A 92 9.77 -18.08 -2.68
N ASP A 93 10.88 -17.85 -1.98
CA ASP A 93 10.98 -17.89 -0.51
C ASP A 93 10.80 -16.52 0.14
N CYS A 94 10.34 -15.51 -0.59
CA CYS A 94 10.14 -14.18 -0.02
C CYS A 94 8.85 -14.09 0.80
N GLU A 95 8.90 -13.21 1.79
CA GLU A 95 7.82 -12.85 2.68
C GLU A 95 7.43 -11.39 2.46
N PHE A 96 6.14 -11.14 2.65
CA PHE A 96 5.56 -9.82 2.56
C PHE A 96 4.92 -9.45 3.88
N ARG A 97 5.10 -8.19 4.26
CA ARG A 97 4.54 -7.62 5.46
C ARG A 97 3.98 -6.24 5.18
N GLY A 98 2.84 -5.89 5.75
CA GLY A 98 2.29 -4.54 5.60
C GLY A 98 1.39 -4.17 6.75
N MET A 99 1.23 -2.87 7.00
CA MET A 99 0.20 -2.38 7.92
C MET A 99 -1.02 -1.93 7.12
N VAL A 100 -2.19 -2.45 7.49
CA VAL A 100 -3.45 -2.20 6.78
C VAL A 100 -4.49 -1.67 7.74
N HIS A 101 -5.18 -0.61 7.32
CA HIS A 101 -6.31 0.00 8.03
C HIS A 101 -7.57 0.14 7.16
N TYR A 102 -7.46 -0.04 5.84
CA TYR A 102 -8.57 0.15 4.90
C TYR A 102 -9.45 -1.09 4.71
N LEU A 103 -8.96 -2.27 5.12
CA LEU A 103 -9.68 -3.54 4.94
C LEU A 103 -10.27 -4.02 6.26
N ASN A 104 -11.47 -4.59 6.18
CA ASN A 104 -12.04 -5.35 7.28
C ASN A 104 -11.40 -6.75 7.36
N ARG A 105 -11.57 -7.41 8.51
CA ARG A 105 -11.01 -8.74 8.77
C ARG A 105 -11.45 -9.77 7.72
N GLU A 106 -12.72 -9.73 7.31
CA GLU A 106 -13.29 -10.64 6.30
C GLU A 106 -12.64 -10.47 4.93
N SER A 107 -12.37 -9.24 4.50
CA SER A 107 -11.67 -8.98 3.25
C SER A 107 -10.26 -9.53 3.34
N MET A 108 -9.54 -9.21 4.42
CA MET A 108 -8.16 -9.68 4.59
C MET A 108 -8.03 -11.20 4.61
N SER A 109 -8.98 -11.92 5.23
CA SER A 109 -8.98 -13.38 5.18
C SER A 109 -9.24 -13.93 3.77
N ARG A 110 -10.06 -13.25 2.95
CA ARG A 110 -10.25 -13.64 1.54
C ARG A 110 -9.00 -13.46 0.70
N PHE A 111 -8.14 -12.51 1.07
CA PHE A 111 -6.83 -12.31 0.44
C PHE A 111 -5.77 -13.32 0.92
N GLY A 112 -6.08 -14.21 1.87
CA GLY A 112 -5.11 -15.16 2.41
C GLY A 112 -4.08 -14.54 3.36
N PHE A 113 -4.39 -13.37 3.95
CA PHE A 113 -3.45 -12.68 4.83
C PHE A 113 -3.49 -13.20 6.26
N HIS A 114 -2.32 -13.42 6.85
CA HIS A 114 -2.20 -13.68 8.29
C HIS A 114 -2.25 -12.36 9.06
N LEU A 115 -3.21 -12.27 9.98
CA LEU A 115 -3.47 -11.05 10.74
C LEU A 115 -2.84 -11.13 12.12
N ARG A 116 -2.03 -10.12 12.46
CA ARG A 116 -1.58 -9.89 13.83
C ARG A 116 -1.84 -8.46 14.28
N ARG A 117 -1.86 -8.27 15.60
CA ARG A 117 -1.88 -6.93 16.19
C ARG A 117 -0.51 -6.25 16.05
N PRO A 118 -0.48 -4.92 15.85
CA PRO A 118 0.76 -4.16 15.92
C PRO A 118 1.39 -4.26 17.31
N ASN A 119 2.72 -4.29 17.38
CA ASN A 119 3.43 -4.17 18.65
C ASN A 119 3.55 -2.69 19.09
N ARG A 120 4.06 -2.44 20.29
CA ARG A 120 4.18 -1.07 20.84
C ARG A 120 5.01 -0.15 19.94
N LEU A 121 6.11 -0.65 19.38
CA LEU A 121 6.99 0.14 18.50
C LEU A 121 6.29 0.49 17.19
N GLU A 122 5.54 -0.44 16.60
CA GLU A 122 4.74 -0.22 15.40
C GLU A 122 3.62 0.79 15.65
N TYR A 123 3.00 0.76 16.83
CA TYR A 123 2.05 1.80 17.23
C TYR A 123 2.71 3.18 17.32
N VAL A 124 3.92 3.28 17.90
CA VAL A 124 4.66 4.54 17.97
C VAL A 124 5.02 5.03 16.57
N LEU A 125 5.58 4.17 15.72
CA LEU A 125 5.94 4.52 14.34
C LEU A 125 4.71 4.93 13.51
N PHE A 126 3.59 4.24 13.68
CA PHE A 126 2.32 4.58 13.04
C PHE A 126 1.78 5.93 13.54
N SER A 127 1.88 6.21 14.84
CA SER A 127 1.39 7.46 15.46
C SER A 127 2.04 8.69 14.85
N LEU A 128 3.32 8.60 14.46
CA LEU A 128 4.03 9.67 13.77
C LEU A 128 3.34 10.08 12.47
N GLY A 129 2.62 9.15 11.82
CA GLY A 129 1.91 9.36 10.55
C GLY A 129 0.39 9.31 10.64
N TYR A 130 -0.14 9.25 11.85
CA TYR A 130 -1.56 9.09 12.09
C TYR A 130 -2.39 10.25 11.51
N LEU A 131 -1.96 11.49 11.74
CA LEU A 131 -2.67 12.67 11.23
C LEU A 131 -2.69 12.72 9.70
N GLU A 132 -1.58 12.36 9.06
CA GLU A 132 -1.49 12.27 7.60
C GLU A 132 -2.42 11.18 7.08
N LEU A 133 -2.40 9.99 7.69
CA LEU A 133 -3.28 8.89 7.30
C LEU A 133 -4.76 9.23 7.49
N CYS A 134 -5.14 9.94 8.57
CA CYS A 134 -6.49 10.44 8.75
C CYS A 134 -6.88 11.43 7.65
N LEU A 135 -5.96 12.31 7.23
CA LEU A 135 -6.17 13.24 6.12
C LEU A 135 -6.36 12.50 4.80
N LEU A 136 -5.50 11.53 4.48
CA LEU A 136 -5.61 10.72 3.26
C LEU A 136 -6.92 9.91 3.24
N THR A 137 -7.28 9.32 4.38
CA THR A 137 -8.53 8.57 4.54
C THR A 137 -9.75 9.49 4.39
N THR A 138 -9.66 10.72 4.91
CA THR A 138 -10.69 11.75 4.75
C THR A 138 -10.87 12.15 3.30
N ILE A 139 -9.77 12.32 2.56
CA ILE A 139 -9.79 12.60 1.12
C ILE A 139 -10.42 11.43 0.35
N ALA A 140 -10.06 10.19 0.69
CA ALA A 140 -10.55 8.97 0.08
C ALA A 140 -12.06 8.78 0.26
N HIS A 141 -12.55 8.97 1.48
CA HIS A 141 -13.97 8.81 1.83
C HIS A 141 -14.81 10.06 1.58
N ARG A 142 -14.17 11.20 1.26
CA ARG A 142 -14.80 12.54 1.12
C ARG A 142 -15.56 12.98 2.39
N LYS A 143 -15.21 12.41 3.54
CA LYS A 143 -15.79 12.70 4.86
C LYS A 143 -14.68 12.69 5.88
N LEU A 144 -14.72 13.59 6.85
CA LEU A 144 -13.75 13.62 7.95
C LEU A 144 -13.77 12.27 8.68
N THR A 145 -12.69 11.53 8.52
CA THR A 145 -12.57 10.14 8.96
C THR A 145 -11.30 10.00 9.78
N LEU A 146 -11.47 9.69 11.06
CA LEU A 146 -10.37 9.36 11.96
C LEU A 146 -10.21 7.84 12.00
N ILE A 147 -8.97 7.38 11.86
CA ILE A 147 -8.68 5.94 11.87
C ILE A 147 -8.72 5.46 13.31
N ARG A 148 -9.53 4.44 13.62
CA ARG A 148 -9.48 3.83 14.95
C ARG A 148 -8.24 2.94 15.05
N LEU A 149 -7.43 3.15 16.09
CA LEU A 149 -6.24 2.31 16.35
C LEU A 149 -6.60 0.82 16.56
N SER A 150 -7.84 0.54 16.95
CA SER A 150 -8.41 -0.81 17.06
C SER A 150 -8.56 -1.52 15.72
N ASP A 151 -8.59 -0.76 14.62
CA ASP A 151 -8.84 -1.28 13.27
C ASP A 151 -7.51 -1.48 12.51
N LEU A 152 -6.38 -1.25 13.19
CA LEU A 152 -5.05 -1.50 12.65
C LEU A 152 -4.66 -2.97 12.76
N TRP A 153 -4.23 -3.50 11.62
CA TRP A 153 -3.72 -4.86 11.50
C TRP A 153 -2.38 -4.85 10.77
N VAL A 154 -1.48 -5.72 11.20
CA VAL A 154 -0.31 -6.07 10.40
C VAL A 154 -0.65 -7.36 9.66
N ILE A 155 -0.50 -7.31 8.35
CA ILE A 155 -0.62 -8.46 7.47
C ILE A 155 0.78 -9.05 7.24
N ASN A 156 0.87 -10.37 7.27
CA ASN A 156 2.03 -11.12 6.84
C ASN A 156 1.56 -12.24 5.90
N PHE A 157 2.35 -12.53 4.87
CA PHE A 157 2.11 -13.68 4.00
C PHE A 157 3.38 -14.02 3.21
N SER A 158 3.52 -15.28 2.83
CA SER A 158 4.60 -15.77 1.98
C SER A 158 4.25 -15.65 0.50
N ALA A 159 5.27 -15.68 -0.37
CA ALA A 159 5.07 -15.80 -1.81
C ALA A 159 4.23 -17.03 -2.17
N ALA A 160 4.44 -18.18 -1.51
CA ALA A 160 3.68 -19.39 -1.74
C ALA A 160 2.17 -19.18 -1.46
N GLU A 161 1.83 -18.56 -0.34
CA GLU A 161 0.44 -18.25 0.01
C GLU A 161 -0.20 -17.25 -0.94
N LEU A 162 0.57 -16.24 -1.38
CA LEU A 162 0.12 -15.27 -2.36
C LEU A 162 -0.26 -15.95 -3.69
N MET A 163 0.52 -16.93 -4.13
CA MET A 163 0.28 -17.67 -5.39
C MET A 163 -1.01 -18.49 -5.35
N VAL A 164 -1.43 -19.01 -4.20
CA VAL A 164 -2.69 -19.77 -4.05
C VAL A 164 -3.91 -18.94 -4.43
N HIS A 165 -3.87 -17.63 -4.18
CA HIS A 165 -4.98 -16.71 -4.41
C HIS A 165 -4.86 -15.88 -5.70
N LYS A 166 -3.90 -16.20 -6.59
CA LYS A 166 -3.62 -15.45 -7.82
C LYS A 166 -4.86 -15.16 -8.66
N ASP A 167 -5.65 -16.18 -8.96
CA ASP A 167 -6.84 -16.05 -9.82
C ASP A 167 -7.91 -15.19 -9.16
N HIS A 168 -8.04 -15.27 -7.84
CA HIS A 168 -8.96 -14.41 -7.08
C HIS A 168 -8.58 -12.94 -7.22
N TYR A 169 -7.29 -12.61 -7.13
CA TYR A 169 -6.80 -11.24 -7.26
C TYR A 169 -7.07 -10.68 -8.67
N GLU A 170 -6.86 -11.49 -9.71
CA GLU A 170 -7.13 -11.10 -11.09
C GLU A 170 -8.62 -10.85 -11.34
N GLN A 171 -9.49 -11.75 -10.90
CA GLN A 171 -10.93 -11.60 -11.10
C GLN A 171 -11.46 -10.35 -10.37
N LEU A 172 -11.00 -10.14 -9.13
CA LEU A 172 -11.42 -9.00 -8.33
C LEU A 172 -10.92 -7.67 -8.90
N SER A 173 -9.68 -7.62 -9.38
CA SER A 173 -9.13 -6.41 -9.98
C SER A 173 -9.82 -6.07 -11.31
N ARG A 174 -10.09 -7.05 -12.18
CA ARG A 174 -10.84 -6.84 -13.43
C ARG A 174 -12.24 -6.29 -13.16
N LYS A 175 -12.89 -6.75 -12.09
CA LYS A 175 -14.22 -6.26 -11.69
C LYS A 175 -14.19 -4.80 -11.18
N LEU A 176 -13.17 -4.42 -10.40
CA LEU A 176 -13.15 -3.14 -9.68
C LEU A 176 -12.38 -2.03 -10.39
N VAL A 177 -11.38 -2.39 -11.20
CA VAL A 177 -10.53 -1.48 -11.97
C VAL A 177 -10.28 -2.06 -13.38
N PRO A 178 -11.34 -2.25 -14.19
CA PRO A 178 -11.19 -2.77 -15.55
C PRO A 178 -10.28 -1.88 -16.40
N ASP A 179 -10.30 -0.57 -16.16
CA ASP A 179 -9.45 0.45 -16.80
C ASP A 179 -7.95 0.33 -16.44
N PHE A 180 -7.57 -0.58 -15.54
CA PHE A 180 -6.17 -0.93 -15.31
C PHE A 180 -5.61 -1.93 -16.34
N TYR A 181 -6.50 -2.67 -17.01
CA TYR A 181 -6.14 -3.70 -17.98
C TYR A 181 -6.37 -3.18 -19.41
N SER A 182 -5.54 -3.63 -20.35
CA SER A 182 -5.81 -3.51 -21.78
C SER A 182 -6.93 -4.47 -22.21
N ASP A 183 -7.44 -4.29 -23.42
CA ASP A 183 -8.43 -5.21 -24.01
C ASP A 183 -7.89 -6.65 -24.14
N SER A 184 -6.57 -6.82 -24.20
CA SER A 184 -5.87 -8.12 -24.15
C SER A 184 -5.73 -8.70 -22.73
N GLY A 185 -6.25 -8.04 -21.70
CA GLY A 185 -6.16 -8.48 -20.30
C GLY A 185 -4.80 -8.25 -19.64
N THR A 186 -3.86 -7.57 -20.29
CA THR A 186 -2.56 -7.22 -19.71
C THR A 186 -2.62 -5.88 -18.98
N PRO A 187 -1.92 -5.70 -17.85
CA PRO A 187 -1.85 -4.41 -17.18
C PRO A 187 -1.29 -3.32 -18.10
N LEU A 188 -1.90 -2.14 -18.11
CA LEU A 188 -1.46 -1.05 -18.97
C LEU A 188 -0.06 -0.55 -18.56
N PRO A 189 0.93 -0.51 -19.49
CA PRO A 189 2.33 -0.18 -19.18
C PRO A 189 2.52 1.22 -18.56
N HIS A 190 1.68 2.18 -18.96
CA HIS A 190 1.75 3.57 -18.48
C HIS A 190 1.22 3.75 -17.04
N LEU A 191 0.54 2.73 -16.47
CA LEU A 191 0.11 2.73 -15.07
C LEU A 191 1.17 2.12 -14.13
N GLN A 192 2.14 1.38 -14.67
CA GLN A 192 3.34 0.94 -13.95
C GLN A 192 4.44 2.02 -13.95
N LYS A 193 4.56 2.79 -15.04
CA LYS A 193 5.59 3.81 -15.26
C LYS A 193 5.10 5.26 -15.18
N SER A 194 4.20 5.60 -14.25
CA SER A 194 3.95 7.03 -13.99
C SER A 194 5.17 7.63 -13.27
N ALA A 195 6.03 8.25 -14.08
CA ALA A 195 7.26 8.97 -13.76
C ALA A 195 7.15 9.99 -12.60
#